data_AF-X1P086-F1
#
_entry.id   AF-X1P086-F1
#
_cell.length_a   1.000
_cell.length_b   1.000
_cell.length_c   1.000
_cell.angle_alpha   90.00
_cell.angle_beta   90.00
_cell.angle_gamma   90.00
#
_symmetry.space_group_name_H-M   'P 1'
#
loop_
_entity.id
_entity.type
_entity.pdbx_description
1 polymer ?
#
loop_
_entity_poly.entity_id
_entity_poly.type
_entity_poly.pdbx_seq_one_letter_code
_entity_poly.pdbx_strand_id
1 'polypeptide(L)' 'SKFEVEDLSHTKGGLRIKARAWGERFDPAKHKPKVGVKAVTYHLMEIKHEKDRCSVQAVVDI' A
#
# COMPACT_ATOMS: atom_id res chain seq x y z
N SER A 1 -7.52 6.35 8.17
CA SER A 1 -7.12 4.94 8.05
C SER A 1 -5.71 4.76 8.56
N LYS A 2 -5.45 3.70 9.34
CA LYS A 2 -4.10 3.34 9.81
C LYS A 2 -3.68 2.05 9.09
N PHE A 3 -2.40 1.92 8.81
CA PHE A 3 -1.80 0.69 8.30
C PHE A 3 -0.53 0.39 9.09
N GLU A 4 -0.29 -0.88 9.36
CA GLU A 4 0.88 -1.34 10.12
C GLU A 4 1.35 -2.67 9.53
N VAL A 5 2.64 -2.76 9.22
CA VAL A 5 3.27 -3.99 8.75
C VAL A 5 3.70 -4.79 9.97
N GLU A 6 3.12 -5.97 10.16
CA GLU A 6 3.40 -6.86 11.30
C GLU A 6 4.64 -7.72 11.06
N ASP A 7 4.87 -8.15 9.81
CA ASP A 7 6.00 -9.01 9.45
C ASP A 7 6.46 -8.75 8.01
N LEU A 8 7.78 -8.76 7.82
CA LEU A 8 8.43 -8.76 6.51
C LEU A 8 9.54 -9.80 6.54
N SER A 9 9.30 -10.98 5.96
CA SER A 9 10.20 -12.12 6.05
C SER A 9 10.59 -12.69 4.69
N HIS A 10 11.87 -13.09 4.57
CA HIS A 10 12.36 -13.85 3.44
C HIS A 10 12.05 -15.33 3.66
N THR A 11 11.33 -15.94 2.72
CA THR A 11 11.04 -17.37 2.71
C THR A 11 11.80 -18.05 1.58
N LYS A 12 11.92 -19.38 1.61
CA LYS A 12 12.60 -20.15 0.56
C LYS A 12 12.01 -19.94 -0.84
N GLY A 13 10.76 -19.46 -0.95
CA GLY A 13 10.07 -19.19 -2.21
C GLY A 13 9.88 -17.71 -2.55
N GLY A 14 10.46 -16.78 -1.78
CA GLY A 14 10.34 -15.33 -2.01
C GLY A 14 10.00 -14.51 -0.77
N LEU A 15 9.46 -13.31 -0.97
CA LEU A 15 9.14 -12.36 0.10
C LEU A 15 7.72 -12.60 0.65
N ARG A 16 7.56 -12.60 1.97
CA ARG A 16 6.26 -12.60 2.64
C ARG A 16 6.08 -11.31 3.42
N ILE A 17 4.91 -10.68 3.25
CA ILE A 17 4.51 -9.48 3.99
C ILE A 17 3.21 -9.78 4.73
N LYS A 18 3.16 -9.46 6.02
CA LYS A 18 1.94 -9.48 6.82
C LYS A 18 1.67 -8.06 7.30
N ALA A 19 0.46 -7.55 7.06
CA ALA A 19 0.08 -6.21 7.46
C ALA A 19 -1.35 -6.18 7.98
N ARG A 20 -1.62 -5.22 8.86
CA ARG A 20 -2.95 -4.92 9.40
C ARG A 20 -3.38 -3.53 8.91
N ALA A 21 -4.61 -3.48 8.42
CA ALA A 21 -5.27 -2.27 7.98
C ALA A 21 -6.46 -1.98 8.88
N TRP A 22 -6.59 -0.73 9.34
CA TRP A 22 -7.76 -0.27 10.10
C TRP A 22 -8.51 0.78 9.29
N GLY A 23 -9.80 0.54 9.13
CA GLY A 23 -10.73 1.45 8.49
C GLY A 23 -12.15 1.16 8.93
N GLU A 24 -13.08 1.89 8.35
CA GLU A 24 -14.51 1.72 8.53
C GLU A 24 -15.16 1.41 7.18
N ARG A 25 -16.42 0.93 7.22
CA ARG A 25 -17.17 0.70 6.00
C ARG A 25 -17.40 2.03 5.29
N PHE A 26 -17.17 2.05 3.99
CA PHE A 26 -17.35 3.25 3.18
C PHE A 26 -18.80 3.75 3.27
N ASP A 27 -18.96 4.96 3.81
CA ASP A 27 -20.20 5.72 3.85
C ASP A 27 -20.12 6.91 2.87
N PRO A 28 -20.89 6.93 1.77
CA PRO A 28 -20.88 8.00 0.78
C PRO A 28 -21.29 9.39 1.33
N ALA A 29 -22.04 9.44 2.43
CA ALA A 29 -22.49 10.69 3.04
C ALA A 29 -21.38 11.35 3.89
N LYS A 30 -20.48 10.54 4.46
CA LYS A 30 -19.36 11.01 5.30
C LYS A 30 -18.04 11.11 4.53
N HIS A 31 -17.81 10.21 3.59
CA HIS A 31 -16.57 10.15 2.82
C HIS A 31 -16.82 10.75 1.44
N LYS A 32 -16.18 11.88 1.12
CA LYS A 32 -16.20 12.45 -0.24
C LYS A 32 -15.26 11.64 -1.15
N PRO A 33 -15.74 10.75 -2.03
CA PRO A 33 -14.87 10.03 -2.93
C PRO A 33 -14.29 11.03 -3.95
N LYS A 34 -12.97 11.02 -4.13
CA LYS A 34 -12.31 11.84 -5.17
C LYS A 34 -12.24 11.07 -6.49
N VAL A 35 -11.63 9.89 -6.50
CA VAL A 35 -11.62 8.99 -7.67
C VAL A 35 -11.49 7.53 -7.18
N GLY A 36 -12.13 6.59 -7.86
CA GLY A 36 -12.02 5.16 -7.56
C GLY A 36 -10.81 4.57 -8.29
N VAL A 37 -9.91 3.92 -7.56
CA VAL A 37 -8.76 3.22 -8.16
C VAL A 37 -9.26 1.92 -8.79
N LYS A 38 -8.97 1.72 -10.08
CA LYS A 38 -9.39 0.51 -10.83
C LYS A 38 -8.41 -0.65 -10.65
N ALA A 39 -7.11 -0.37 -10.67
CA ALA A 39 -6.07 -1.37 -10.52
C ALA A 39 -4.76 -0.77 -9.99
N VAL A 40 -4.01 -1.60 -9.26
CA VAL A 40 -2.61 -1.31 -8.91
C VAL A 40 -1.75 -1.77 -10.08
N THR A 41 -0.91 -0.88 -10.62
CA THR A 41 0.00 -1.22 -11.72
C THR A 41 1.44 -1.18 -11.24
N TYR A 42 2.31 -1.96 -11.89
CA TYR A 42 3.77 -1.84 -11.70
C TYR A 42 4.37 -0.65 -12.45
N HIS A 43 3.54 0.16 -13.11
CA HIS A 43 4.02 1.28 -13.89
C HIS A 43 4.66 2.30 -12.94
N LEU A 44 5.94 2.64 -13.19
CA LEU A 44 6.73 3.56 -12.38
C LEU A 44 6.84 3.16 -10.89
N MET A 45 6.76 1.87 -10.58
CA MET A 45 7.03 1.40 -9.22
C MET A 45 8.52 1.58 -8.90
N GLU A 46 8.82 2.31 -7.83
CA GLU A 46 10.19 2.57 -7.38
C GLU A 46 10.30 2.36 -5.87
N ILE A 47 11.33 1.64 -5.45
CA ILE A 47 11.69 1.43 -4.05
C ILE A 47 13.06 2.08 -3.84
N LYS A 48 13.10 3.19 -3.10
CA LYS A 48 14.34 3.88 -2.75
C LYS A 48 14.70 3.58 -1.31
N HIS A 49 15.86 2.97 -1.13
CA HIS A 49 16.43 2.71 0.18
C HIS A 49 17.51 3.75 0.48
N GLU A 50 17.17 4.72 1.31
CA GLU A 50 18.10 5.72 1.85
C GLU A 50 18.59 5.25 3.23
N LYS A 51 19.68 5.84 3.73
CA LYS A 51 20.32 5.40 4.98
C LYS A 51 19.36 5.38 6.17
N ASP A 52 18.41 6.33 6.23
CA ASP A 52 17.49 6.50 7.35
C ASP A 52 16.01 6.29 6.98
N ARG A 53 15.73 5.95 5.71
CA ARG A 53 14.35 5.84 5.22
C ARG A 53 14.25 4.91 4.02
N CYS A 54 13.19 4.10 4.00
CA CYS A 54 12.74 3.43 2.80
C CYS A 54 11.49 4.15 2.29
N SER A 55 11.47 4.49 1.00
CA SER A 55 10.30 5.08 0.34
C SER A 55 9.87 4.22 -0.85
N VAL A 56 8.56 4.07 -1.02
CA VAL A 56 7.96 3.31 -2.11
C VAL A 56 6.98 4.22 -2.84
N GLN A 57 7.15 4.34 -4.15
CA GLN A 57 6.23 5.02 -5.04
C GLN A 57 5.62 3.99 -6.00
N ALA A 58 4.30 4.07 -6.21
CA ALA A 58 3.59 3.28 -7.20
C ALA A 58 2.52 4.13 -7.86
N VAL A 59 2.34 3.98 -9.18
CA VAL A 59 1.28 4.65 -9.92
C VAL A 59 0.08 3.71 -10.03
N VAL A 60 -1.08 4.23 -9.63
CA VAL A 60 -2.35 3.53 -9.73
C VAL A 60 -3.11 4.01 -10.95
N ASP A 61 -3.80 3.10 -11.63
CA ASP A 61 -4.69 3.43 -12.74
C ASP A 61 -6.09 3.77 -12.18
N ILE A 62 -6.73 4.80 -12.76
CA ILE A 62 -7.93 5.46 -12.22
C ILE A 62 -9.14 5.33 -13.15
#